data_AF-A0A2K9JWD8-F1
#
_entry.id   AF-A0A2K9JWD8-F1
#
_cell.length_a   1.000
_cell.length_b   1.000
_cell.length_c   1.000
_cell.angle_alpha   90.00
_cell.angle_beta   90.00
_cell.angle_gamma   90.00
#
_symmetry.space_group_name_H-M   'P 1'
#
loop_
_entity.id
_entity.type
_entity.pdbx_description
1 polymer ?
#
loop_
_entity_poly.entity_id
_entity_poly.type
_entity_poly.pdbx_seq_one_letter_code
_entity_poly.pdbx_strand_id
1 'polypeptide(L)'
;MSDLCGDKTTKFVHDLREFTCPALFVQFKWRLKRHDYTLGKLKLLMSQDQSLLDIKKYLDGNSVSYQIIEIESGEVCLEIMDV
;
A
#
# COMPACT_ATOMS: atom_id res chain seq x y z
N MET A 1 36.63 -0.70 -11.54
CA MET A 1 35.97 0.50 -10.98
C MET A 1 34.84 0.86 -11.92
N SER A 2 33.61 0.54 -11.53
CA SER A 2 32.40 1.01 -12.22
C SER A 2 31.33 1.15 -11.14
N ASP A 3 31.45 2.24 -10.39
CA ASP A 3 30.40 2.75 -9.52
C ASP A 3 29.37 3.48 -10.40
N LEU A 4 28.20 2.88 -10.58
CA LEU A 4 26.97 3.62 -10.85
C LEU A 4 25.89 3.07 -9.92
N CYS A 5 25.85 3.70 -8.76
CA CYS A 5 24.71 3.77 -7.87
C CYS A 5 23.46 4.15 -8.68
N GLY A 6 22.60 3.17 -8.94
CA GLY A 6 21.23 3.37 -9.36
C GLY A 6 20.35 2.85 -8.24
N ASP A 7 19.80 3.77 -7.47
CA ASP A 7 18.93 3.53 -6.33
C ASP A 7 17.83 2.51 -6.69
N LYS A 8 17.98 1.27 -6.24
CA LYS A 8 16.98 0.19 -6.43
C LYS A 8 15.90 0.31 -5.35
N THR A 9 15.22 1.45 -5.25
CA THR A 9 14.11 1.68 -4.32
C THR A 9 12.73 1.36 -4.93
N THR A 10 12.68 0.39 -5.83
CA THR A 10 11.42 -0.24 -6.28
C THR A 10 11.39 -1.69 -5.84
N LYS A 11 10.96 -1.96 -4.61
CA LYS A 11 10.74 -3.34 -4.17
C LYS A 11 9.44 -3.42 -3.39
N PHE A 12 8.42 -3.99 -4.03
CA PHE A 12 7.14 -4.41 -3.47
C PHE A 12 6.03 -3.34 -3.38
N VAL A 13 5.53 -2.95 -4.56
CA VAL A 13 4.15 -2.44 -4.67
C VAL A 13 3.24 -3.64 -4.93
N HIS A 14 2.20 -3.81 -4.12
CA HIS A 14 1.20 -4.83 -4.36
C HIS A 14 -0.02 -4.26 -5.06
N ASP A 15 -0.34 -4.81 -6.22
CA ASP A 15 -1.54 -4.45 -6.95
C ASP A 15 -2.78 -5.06 -6.31
N LEU A 16 -3.74 -4.20 -5.97
CA LEU A 16 -5.05 -4.56 -5.44
C LEU A 16 -6.20 -4.06 -6.31
N ARG A 17 -5.94 -3.49 -7.49
CA ARG A 17 -6.95 -2.86 -8.36
C ARG A 17 -8.04 -3.83 -8.82
N GLU A 18 -7.74 -5.12 -8.92
CA GLU A 18 -8.70 -6.15 -9.35
C GLU A 18 -9.71 -6.55 -8.27
N PHE A 19 -9.49 -6.17 -7.00
CA PHE A 19 -10.36 -6.57 -5.90
C PHE A 19 -11.41 -5.52 -5.56
N THR A 20 -12.63 -5.94 -5.29
CA THR A 20 -13.69 -5.06 -4.77
C THR A 20 -14.07 -5.46 -3.35
N CYS A 21 -14.85 -4.65 -2.64
CA CYS A 21 -15.37 -5.02 -1.33
C CYS A 21 -16.23 -6.30 -1.45
N PRO A 22 -16.04 -7.32 -0.58
CA PRO A 22 -15.19 -7.35 0.62
C PRO A 22 -13.77 -7.89 0.40
N ALA A 23 -13.47 -8.48 -0.76
CA ALA A 23 -12.18 -9.11 -1.06
C ALA A 23 -11.00 -8.14 -0.91
N LEU A 24 -11.20 -6.87 -1.31
CA LEU A 24 -10.20 -5.82 -1.18
C LEU A 24 -9.69 -5.66 0.26
N PHE A 25 -10.61 -5.60 1.23
CA PHE A 25 -10.26 -5.45 2.64
C PHE A 25 -9.51 -6.68 3.18
N VAL A 26 -9.90 -7.89 2.74
CA VAL A 26 -9.22 -9.13 3.10
C VAL A 26 -7.78 -9.13 2.57
N GLN A 27 -7.59 -8.76 1.31
CA GLN A 27 -6.28 -8.72 0.66
C GLN A 27 -5.36 -7.66 1.27
N PHE A 28 -5.91 -6.50 1.64
CA PHE A 28 -5.24 -5.47 2.43
C PHE A 28 -4.75 -6.04 3.77
N LYS A 29 -5.65 -6.62 4.57
CA LYS A 29 -5.32 -7.12 5.92
C LYS A 29 -4.29 -8.24 5.89
N TRP A 30 -4.35 -9.12 4.88
CA TRP A 30 -3.36 -10.17 4.66
C TRP A 30 -1.96 -9.62 4.40
N ARG A 31 -1.85 -8.59 3.55
CA ARG A 31 -0.56 -7.92 3.26
C ARG A 31 -0.04 -7.17 4.47
N LEU A 32 -0.89 -6.41 5.15
CA LEU A 32 -0.52 -5.67 6.37
C LEU A 32 0.11 -6.58 7.43
N LYS A 33 -0.47 -7.77 7.66
CA LYS A 33 0.01 -8.72 8.66
C LYS A 33 1.28 -9.47 8.29
N ARG A 34 1.57 -9.61 6.99
CA ARG A 34 2.69 -10.42 6.50
C ARG A 34 3.86 -9.59 6.00
N HIS A 35 3.66 -8.28 5.85
CA HIS A 35 4.71 -7.38 5.40
C HIS A 35 5.83 -7.31 6.42
N ASP A 36 7.06 -7.42 5.93
CA ASP A 36 8.26 -7.23 6.72
C ASP A 36 8.70 -5.76 6.61
N TYR A 37 8.45 -4.97 7.65
CA TYR A 37 8.75 -3.54 7.68
C TYR A 37 10.24 -3.24 7.76
N THR A 38 11.10 -4.24 8.02
CA THR A 38 12.55 -4.06 7.87
C THR A 38 12.97 -3.87 6.41
N LEU A 39 12.10 -4.26 5.46
CA LEU A 39 12.30 -4.08 4.02
C LEU A 39 11.72 -2.75 3.51
N GLY A 40 11.18 -1.92 4.41
CA GLY A 40 10.61 -0.61 4.10
C GLY A 40 9.08 -0.57 4.17
N LYS A 41 8.50 0.48 3.59
CA LYS A 41 7.06 0.75 3.64
C LYS A 41 6.27 -0.27 2.83
N LEU A 42 5.10 -0.67 3.34
CA LEU A 42 4.13 -1.43 2.54
C LEU A 42 3.44 -0.48 1.56
N LYS A 43 3.50 -0.77 0.26
CA LYS A 43 2.83 0.01 -0.79
C LYS A 43 1.75 -0.81 -1.47
N LEU A 44 0.53 -0.29 -1.51
CA LEU A 44 -0.64 -0.93 -2.11
C LEU A 44 -1.18 -0.05 -3.23
N LEU A 45 -1.24 -0.58 -4.44
CA LEU A 45 -1.82 0.10 -5.59
C LEU A 45 -3.30 -0.23 -5.71
N MET A 46 -4.12 0.80 -5.87
CA MET A 46 -5.57 0.77 -5.81
C MET A 46 -6.15 1.65 -6.91
N SER A 47 -7.42 1.43 -7.25
CA SER A 47 -8.17 2.32 -8.16
C SER A 47 -8.92 3.36 -7.34
N GLN A 48 -9.07 4.58 -7.86
CA GLN A 48 -9.90 5.63 -7.25
C GLN A 48 -11.37 5.19 -7.08
N ASP A 49 -11.85 4.29 -7.93
CA ASP A 49 -13.22 3.77 -7.86
C ASP A 49 -13.44 2.81 -6.67
N GLN A 50 -12.36 2.32 -6.05
CA GLN A 50 -12.44 1.44 -4.90
C GLN A 50 -12.74 2.24 -3.62
N SER A 51 -13.74 1.79 -2.87
CA SER A 51 -14.00 2.35 -1.54
C SER A 51 -12.89 1.99 -0.56
N LEU A 52 -12.16 3.01 -0.08
CA LEU A 52 -11.13 2.88 0.94
C LEU A 52 -11.66 3.06 2.37
N LEU A 53 -12.96 3.24 2.54
CA LEU A 53 -13.56 3.63 3.83
C LEU A 53 -13.27 2.64 4.95
N ASP A 54 -13.41 1.33 4.69
CA ASP A 54 -13.13 0.30 5.68
C ASP A 54 -11.64 0.17 5.99
N ILE A 55 -10.79 0.40 4.99
CA ILE A 55 -9.32 0.40 5.15
C ILE A 55 -8.91 1.58 6.04
N LYS A 56 -9.38 2.79 5.74
CA LYS A 56 -9.10 3.99 6.55
C LYS A 56 -9.56 3.83 7.99
N LYS A 57 -10.82 3.41 8.20
CA LYS A 57 -11.36 3.13 9.54
C LYS A 57 -10.50 2.13 10.32
N TYR A 58 -10.02 1.08 9.65
CA TYR A 58 -9.16 0.09 10.28
C TYR A 58 -7.80 0.69 10.65
N LEU A 59 -7.15 1.42 9.75
CA LEU A 59 -5.85 2.04 9.99
C LEU A 59 -5.92 3.06 11.13
N ASP A 60 -6.91 3.97 11.08
CA ASP A 60 -7.15 4.99 12.10
C ASP A 60 -7.45 4.34 13.46
N GLY A 61 -8.32 3.32 13.48
CA GLY A 61 -8.69 2.60 14.70
C GLY A 61 -7.56 1.79 15.34
N ASN A 62 -6.51 1.47 14.58
CA ASN A 62 -5.31 0.78 15.07
C ASN A 62 -4.10 1.72 15.19
N SER A 63 -4.27 3.04 15.03
CA SER A 63 -3.19 4.03 15.08
C SER A 63 -2.02 3.75 14.12
N VAL A 64 -2.31 3.15 12.96
CA VAL A 64 -1.30 2.82 11.94
C VAL A 64 -0.95 4.07 11.14
N SER A 65 0.34 4.34 10.94
CA SER A 65 0.79 5.48 10.13
C SER A 65 0.71 5.15 8.63
N TYR A 66 -0.03 5.94 7.86
CA TYR A 66 -0.17 5.76 6.41
C TYR A 66 -0.28 7.09 5.67
N GLN A 67 -0.01 7.05 4.36
CA GLN A 67 -0.24 8.13 3.43
C GLN A 67 -0.94 7.61 2.16
N ILE A 68 -1.76 8.45 1.57
CA ILE A 68 -2.47 8.17 0.32
C ILE A 68 -1.94 9.14 -0.74
N ILE A 69 -1.46 8.58 -1.85
CA ILE A 69 -0.90 9.33 -2.97
C ILE A 69 -1.79 9.07 -4.18
N GLU A 70 -2.41 10.12 -4.72
CA GLU A 70 -3.14 10.04 -5.98
C GLU A 70 -2.15 10.09 -7.15
N ILE A 71 -2.35 9.23 -8.13
CA ILE A 71 -1.52 9.10 -9.34
C ILE A 71 -2.37 9.56 -10.53
N GLU A 72 -1.75 10.22 -11.53
CA GLU A 72 -2.41 10.91 -12.67
C GLU A 72 -3.20 10.02 -13.66
N SER A 73 -3.62 8.83 -13.24
CA SER A 73 -4.26 7.78 -14.07
C SER A 73 -5.54 7.20 -13.45
N GLY A 74 -6.12 7.85 -12.42
CA GLY A 74 -7.25 7.29 -11.66
C GLY A 74 -6.81 6.22 -10.66
N GLU A 75 -5.52 6.21 -10.32
CA GLU A 75 -4.90 5.25 -9.42
C GLU A 75 -4.54 5.91 -8.09
N VAL A 76 -4.49 5.09 -7.06
CA VAL A 76 -4.16 5.51 -5.70
C VAL A 76 -3.12 4.57 -5.12
N CYS A 77 -2.04 5.12 -4.58
CA CYS A 77 -1.06 4.36 -3.81
C CYS A 77 -1.27 4.63 -2.31
N LEU A 78 -1.59 3.57 -1.57
CA LEU A 78 -1.60 3.60 -0.11
C LEU A 78 -0.24 3.10 0.40
N GLU A 79 0.51 3.98 1.06
CA GLU A 79 1.77 3.61 1.71
C GLU A 79 1.61 3.57 3.23
N ILE A 80 2.16 2.53 3.87
CA ILE A 80 2.09 2.31 5.32
C ILE A 80 3.51 2.35 5.88
N MET A 81 3.74 3.25 6.85
CA MET A 81 5.08 3.73 7.21
C MET A 81 5.75 2.94 8.33
N ASP A 82 4.97 2.32 9.23
CA ASP A 82 5.34 1.30 10.23
C ASP A 82 4.04 0.96 11.01
N VAL A 83 3.96 -0.18 11.71
CA VAL A 83 2.78 -0.61 12.50
C VAL A 83 3.09 -0.74 13.98
#